data_AF-A0A7S3DWF1-F1
#
_entry.id   AF-A0A7S3DWF1-F1
#
_cell.length_a   1.000
_cell.length_b   1.000
_cell.length_c   1.000
_cell.angle_alpha   90.00
_cell.angle_beta   90.00
_cell.angle_gamma   90.00
#
_symmetry.space_group_name_H-M   'P 1'
#
loop_
_entity.id
_entity.type
_entity.pdbx_description
1 polymer ?
#
loop_
_entity_poly.entity_id
_entity_poly.type
_entity_poly.pdbx_seq_one_letter_code
_entity_poly.pdbx_strand_id
1 'polypeptide(L)'
;MVLMIWKQLEDQQAEQYLNPKRWLDCLKAIRFLESRCSNHDDAPQLQQQSYFHQQITPFSTKLCRRLTQGDALSRLHPNQLVEGLKLFVPQSDDDQQDYYYSYSLESWEHDLLQAVARRFRKQPVRRKTTSNQLMQAITATSHLLVSMRQSNSGDEPNDLHRQVTGATSTLTTSRKSTTTIESQPESPDDGQPSTPRKEAPLIEELQKLAYTLTKERLDRLAVTATFENDTSLTDGSGIASSQLQRDVLTLTEISFLFGSAKLVVSDNSSRIIPQLCTALENHTQITVPGQSSPFLFVNAARVLSAVAQWQYRNVSVMELGYALLHEYQHGEDLHQRPPSPKHINTIFRSICLLYGGSYPQDAVAPFQALVGALFLDGDFLKECTNLRIVSNLLWFSSMYNVPQSSVESLGSHLVDLTSDMMTLIDDNESDPTRRSDFQQCSPRLACRILSSFTSLVVTHNHMDEDNASSLQIRGSLLSVFENLGEHLLSTQLEP
;
A
#
# COMPACT_ATOMS: atom_id res chain seq x y z
N MET A 1 37.36 4.38 30.57
CA MET A 1 38.19 4.26 29.34
C MET A 1 37.46 4.77 28.10
N VAL A 2 36.31 4.20 27.72
CA VAL A 2 35.54 4.64 26.52
C VAL A 2 35.19 6.14 26.57
N LEU A 3 34.69 6.63 27.71
CA LEU A 3 34.41 8.05 27.94
C LEU A 3 35.66 8.96 27.83
N MET A 4 36.85 8.46 28.18
CA MET A 4 38.09 9.23 28.03
C MET A 4 38.54 9.34 26.58
N ILE A 5 38.46 8.24 25.84
CA ILE A 5 38.70 8.23 24.38
C ILE A 5 37.69 9.15 23.69
N TRP A 6 36.44 9.16 24.16
CA TRP A 6 35.38 10.01 23.65
C TRP A 6 35.66 11.50 23.82
N LYS A 7 36.02 11.90 25.04
CA LYS A 7 36.40 13.27 25.36
C LYS A 7 37.62 13.72 24.54
N GLN A 8 38.59 12.84 24.35
CA GLN A 8 39.75 13.13 23.51
C GLN A 8 39.39 13.33 22.03
N LEU A 9 38.42 12.57 21.50
CA LEU A 9 37.93 12.78 20.14
C LEU A 9 37.19 14.12 19.99
N GLU A 10 36.43 14.52 21.00
CA GLU A 10 35.76 15.82 21.04
C GLU A 10 36.75 16.98 21.13
N ASP A 11 37.73 16.91 22.04
CA ASP A 11 38.77 17.92 22.22
C ASP A 11 39.62 18.12 20.95
N GLN A 12 39.81 17.05 20.17
CA GLN A 12 40.54 17.08 18.90
C GLN A 12 39.69 17.52 17.69
N GLN A 13 38.41 17.86 17.89
CA GLN A 13 37.45 18.14 16.82
C GLN A 13 37.41 17.02 15.76
N ALA A 14 37.62 15.77 16.20
CA ALA A 14 37.81 14.62 15.31
C ALA A 14 36.64 14.45 14.34
N GLU A 15 35.43 14.90 14.71
CA GLU A 15 34.25 14.86 13.86
C GLU A 15 34.42 15.59 12.51
N GLN A 16 35.35 16.56 12.40
CA GLN A 16 35.68 17.25 11.15
C GLN A 16 36.41 16.38 10.13
N TYR A 17 37.13 15.38 10.62
CA TYR A 17 37.95 14.48 9.81
C TYR A 17 37.28 13.13 9.57
N LEU A 18 36.23 12.83 10.32
CA LEU A 18 35.43 11.61 10.14
C LEU A 18 34.52 11.73 8.92
N ASN A 19 34.40 10.64 8.18
CA ASN A 19 33.43 10.52 7.08
C ASN A 19 32.04 10.10 7.61
N PRO A 20 30.96 10.24 6.82
CA PRO A 20 29.60 9.92 7.27
C PRO A 20 29.42 8.49 7.80
N LYS A 21 30.14 7.51 7.24
CA LYS A 21 30.11 6.13 7.74
C LYS A 21 30.64 6.07 9.17
N ARG A 22 31.74 6.76 9.46
CA ARG A 22 32.32 6.80 10.81
C ARG A 22 31.44 7.54 11.80
N TRP A 23 30.75 8.61 11.39
CA TRP A 23 29.74 9.25 12.25
C TRP A 23 28.63 8.28 12.65
N LEU A 24 28.15 7.46 11.70
CA LEU A 24 27.16 6.43 11.99
C LEU A 24 27.72 5.33 12.93
N ASP A 25 28.95 4.86 12.70
CA ASP A 25 29.61 3.89 13.58
C ASP A 25 29.74 4.43 15.02
N CYS A 26 30.07 5.72 15.17
CA CYS A 26 30.11 6.39 16.47
C CYS A 26 28.72 6.43 17.14
N LEU A 27 27.66 6.77 16.41
CA LEU A 27 26.30 6.74 16.95
C LEU A 27 25.88 5.34 17.41
N LYS A 28 26.28 4.28 16.69
CA LYS A 28 26.04 2.90 17.13
C LYS A 28 26.74 2.58 18.44
N ALA A 29 27.99 3.00 18.56
CA ALA A 29 28.76 2.81 19.78
C ALA A 29 28.11 3.56 20.95
N ILE A 30 27.64 4.79 20.74
CA ILE A 30 26.90 5.55 21.76
C ILE A 30 25.66 4.78 22.19
N ARG A 31 24.81 4.36 21.24
CA ARG A 31 23.57 3.64 21.55
C ARG A 31 23.81 2.34 22.30
N PHE A 32 24.84 1.61 21.92
CA PHE A 32 25.23 0.39 22.62
C PHE A 32 25.69 0.66 24.06
N LEU A 33 26.37 1.79 24.30
CA LEU A 33 26.77 2.18 25.65
C LEU A 33 25.57 2.66 26.47
N GLU A 34 24.66 3.43 25.87
CA GLU A 34 23.41 3.86 26.51
C GLU A 34 22.59 2.66 26.99
N SER A 35 22.37 1.67 26.11
CA SER A 35 21.60 0.48 26.49
C SER A 35 22.27 -0.32 27.61
N ARG A 36 23.61 -0.43 27.60
CA ARG A 36 24.37 -1.09 28.67
C ARG A 36 24.31 -0.33 29.99
N CYS A 37 24.32 1.00 29.95
CA CYS A 37 24.21 1.83 31.14
C CYS A 37 22.80 1.80 31.75
N SER A 38 21.75 1.61 30.94
CA SER A 38 20.37 1.50 31.41
C SER A 38 20.02 0.14 32.03
N ASN A 39 20.74 -0.92 31.67
CA ASN A 39 20.41 -2.31 32.08
C ASN A 39 21.09 -2.80 33.36
N HIS A 40 22.01 -2.03 33.97
CA HIS A 40 22.66 -2.42 35.21
C HIS A 40 21.97 -1.76 36.39
N ASP A 41 21.28 -2.53 37.24
CA ASP A 41 20.52 -2.09 38.43
C ASP A 41 21.39 -1.70 39.66
N ASP A 42 22.72 -1.77 39.55
CA ASP A 42 23.60 -1.51 40.69
C ASP A 42 23.87 -0.02 40.92
N ALA A 43 23.91 0.40 42.19
CA ALA A 43 23.54 1.73 42.69
C ALA A 43 24.52 2.95 42.61
N PRO A 44 25.60 3.06 41.80
CA PRO A 44 26.26 4.35 41.56
C PRO A 44 25.69 5.11 40.33
N GLN A 45 24.42 4.87 39.95
CA GLN A 45 23.87 5.25 38.64
C GLN A 45 23.57 6.73 38.46
N LEU A 46 23.11 7.47 39.47
CA LEU A 46 22.66 8.85 39.23
C LEU A 46 23.79 9.79 38.77
N GLN A 47 25.01 9.61 39.28
CA GLN A 47 26.17 10.38 38.82
C GLN A 47 26.67 9.91 37.46
N GLN A 48 26.61 8.62 37.15
CA GLN A 48 27.05 8.09 35.86
C GLN A 48 26.05 8.42 34.74
N GLN A 49 24.74 8.33 34.99
CA GLN A 49 23.68 8.76 34.06
C GLN A 49 23.73 10.27 33.84
N SER A 50 23.91 11.06 34.89
CA SER A 50 24.07 12.52 34.77
C SER A 50 25.31 12.88 33.95
N TYR A 51 26.44 12.22 34.20
CA TYR A 51 27.67 12.41 33.42
C TYR A 51 27.52 11.98 31.96
N PHE A 52 26.87 10.83 31.73
CA PHE A 52 26.58 10.30 30.40
C PHE A 52 25.73 11.29 29.61
N HIS A 53 24.62 11.76 30.19
CA HIS A 53 23.73 12.71 29.56
C HIS A 53 24.39 14.08 29.33
N GLN A 54 25.24 14.55 30.25
CA GLN A 54 25.94 15.83 30.11
C GLN A 54 27.03 15.83 29.03
N GLN A 55 27.72 14.71 28.79
CA GLN A 55 28.84 14.68 27.83
C GLN A 55 28.53 13.98 26.52
N ILE A 56 27.70 12.94 26.52
CA ILE A 56 27.46 12.15 25.30
C ILE A 56 26.32 12.76 24.47
N THR A 57 25.26 13.28 25.09
CA THR A 57 24.13 13.88 24.37
C THR A 57 24.51 15.06 23.48
N PRO A 58 25.38 16.01 23.90
CA PRO A 58 25.82 17.08 23.01
C PRO A 58 26.55 16.57 21.76
N PHE A 59 27.37 15.53 21.94
CA PHE A 59 28.14 14.94 20.86
C PHE A 59 27.27 14.10 19.91
N SER A 60 26.35 13.27 20.43
CA SER A 60 25.37 12.54 19.61
C SER A 60 24.49 13.51 18.82
N THR A 61 24.03 14.59 19.45
CA THR A 61 23.30 15.69 18.79
C THR A 61 24.11 16.27 17.62
N LYS A 62 25.41 16.55 17.84
CA LYS A 62 26.30 17.10 16.81
C LYS A 62 26.49 16.13 15.64
N LEU A 63 26.66 14.84 15.91
CA LEU A 63 26.79 13.80 14.88
C LEU A 63 25.49 13.64 14.07
N CYS A 64 24.34 13.59 14.74
CA CYS A 64 23.04 13.51 14.09
C CYS A 64 22.79 14.72 13.19
N ARG A 65 23.08 15.94 13.66
CA ARG A 65 23.02 17.16 12.85
C ARG A 65 23.96 17.12 11.65
N ARG A 66 25.18 16.61 11.80
CA ARG A 66 26.11 16.49 10.67
C ARG A 66 25.68 15.46 9.64
N LEU A 67 25.07 14.36 10.09
CA LEU A 67 24.48 13.39 9.18
C LEU A 67 23.29 13.98 8.43
N THR A 68 22.44 14.76 9.09
CA THR A 68 21.27 15.38 8.43
C THR A 68 21.62 16.56 7.53
N GLN A 69 22.78 17.21 7.73
CA GLN A 69 23.23 18.34 6.94
C GLN A 69 23.84 17.94 5.59
N GLY A 70 23.44 18.69 4.54
CA GLY A 70 24.00 18.56 3.19
C GLY A 70 23.84 17.17 2.58
N ASP A 71 24.91 16.67 1.97
CA ASP A 71 24.95 15.39 1.24
C ASP A 71 25.56 14.23 2.04
N ALA A 72 25.65 14.33 3.36
CA ALA A 72 26.25 13.28 4.19
C ALA A 72 25.50 11.95 4.04
N LEU A 73 24.16 11.94 4.16
CA LEU A 73 23.35 10.74 3.95
C LEU A 73 23.38 10.19 2.51
N SER A 74 23.65 11.01 1.47
CA SER A 74 23.78 10.51 0.09
C SER A 74 25.03 9.66 -0.10
N ARG A 75 26.05 9.92 0.73
CA ARG A 75 27.33 9.19 0.70
C ARG A 75 27.25 7.84 1.43
N LEU A 76 26.14 7.57 2.12
CA LEU A 76 25.92 6.29 2.79
C LEU A 76 25.37 5.24 1.81
N HIS A 77 25.90 4.03 1.92
CA HIS A 77 25.39 2.86 1.22
C HIS A 77 24.03 2.45 1.80
N PRO A 78 23.11 1.83 1.02
CA PRO A 78 21.83 1.33 1.52
C PRO A 78 21.92 0.52 2.82
N ASN A 79 22.92 -0.36 2.96
CA ASN A 79 23.18 -1.09 4.20
C ASN A 79 23.39 -0.15 5.40
N GLN A 80 24.14 0.93 5.24
CA GLN A 80 24.38 1.91 6.30
C GLN A 80 23.12 2.71 6.63
N LEU A 81 22.27 2.98 5.65
CA LEU A 81 20.97 3.60 5.90
C LEU A 81 20.05 2.67 6.70
N VAL A 82 20.07 1.35 6.42
CA VAL A 82 19.31 0.35 7.20
C VAL A 82 19.78 0.37 8.65
N GLU A 83 21.10 0.36 8.83
CA GLU A 83 21.69 0.45 10.15
C GLU A 83 21.35 1.76 10.87
N GLY A 84 21.20 2.88 10.13
CA GLY A 84 20.71 4.14 10.66
C GLY A 84 19.24 4.08 11.13
N LEU A 85 18.40 3.26 10.51
CA LEU A 85 17.04 2.99 11.01
C LEU A 85 17.08 2.15 12.28
N LYS A 86 17.91 1.10 12.31
CA LYS A 86 18.03 0.17 13.44
C LYS A 86 18.57 0.82 14.72
N LEU A 87 19.33 1.91 14.62
CA LEU A 87 19.86 2.66 15.76
C LEU A 87 18.79 3.07 16.79
N PHE A 88 17.56 3.27 16.33
CA PHE A 88 16.45 3.79 17.13
C PHE A 88 15.38 2.72 17.38
N VAL A 89 15.57 1.51 16.87
CA VAL A 89 14.68 0.38 17.14
C VAL A 89 15.02 -0.15 18.54
N PRO A 90 14.05 -0.25 19.47
CA PRO A 90 14.28 -0.89 20.75
C PRO A 90 14.80 -2.31 20.51
N GLN A 91 15.96 -2.63 21.08
CA GLN A 91 16.48 -4.00 21.02
C GLN A 91 15.72 -4.82 22.05
N SER A 92 14.82 -5.70 21.58
CA SER A 92 14.27 -6.76 22.40
C SER A 92 15.35 -7.84 22.51
N ASP A 93 15.88 -8.07 23.71
CA ASP A 93 16.63 -9.30 23.96
C ASP A 93 15.66 -10.48 23.76
N ASP A 94 16.09 -11.51 23.02
CA ASP A 94 15.28 -12.53 22.33
C ASP A 94 14.29 -13.34 23.20
N ASP A 95 14.25 -13.16 24.52
CA ASP A 95 13.45 -13.97 25.45
C ASP A 95 12.40 -13.20 26.29
N GLN A 96 12.28 -11.87 26.14
CA GLN A 96 11.29 -11.08 26.91
C GLN A 96 10.39 -10.23 26.00
N GLN A 97 9.30 -10.84 25.56
CA GLN A 97 8.35 -10.29 24.58
C GLN A 97 7.40 -9.19 25.12
N ASP A 98 7.46 -8.86 26.41
CA ASP A 98 6.39 -8.08 27.08
C ASP A 98 6.79 -6.70 27.62
N TYR A 99 8.02 -6.23 27.42
CA TYR A 99 8.43 -4.88 27.84
C TYR A 99 8.90 -4.03 26.66
N TYR A 100 7.93 -3.46 25.92
CA TYR A 100 8.21 -2.30 25.08
C TYR A 100 8.43 -1.09 26.00
N TYR A 101 9.69 -0.79 26.28
CA TYR A 101 10.05 0.45 26.98
C TYR A 101 9.52 1.66 26.21
N SER A 102 8.87 2.59 26.91
CA SER A 102 8.45 3.88 26.38
C SER A 102 9.68 4.72 26.09
N TYR A 103 10.30 4.50 24.94
CA TYR A 103 11.48 5.24 24.50
C TYR A 103 11.05 6.57 23.89
N SER A 104 11.30 7.67 24.61
CA SER A 104 11.09 9.02 24.08
C SER A 104 12.31 9.40 23.23
N LEU A 105 12.12 9.54 21.93
CA LEU A 105 13.17 9.99 21.01
C LEU A 105 13.46 11.48 21.27
N GLU A 106 14.74 11.86 21.31
CA GLU A 106 15.12 13.27 21.36
C GLU A 106 14.89 13.95 19.99
N SER A 107 14.74 15.28 19.96
CA SER A 107 14.40 16.02 18.72
C SER A 107 15.39 15.83 17.57
N TRP A 108 16.68 15.67 17.86
CA TRP A 108 17.72 15.42 16.86
C TRP A 108 17.71 13.96 16.34
N GLU A 109 17.17 13.03 17.12
CA GLU A 109 16.95 11.64 16.72
C GLU A 109 15.77 11.57 15.76
N HIS A 110 14.70 12.31 16.07
CA HIS A 110 13.58 12.54 15.17
C HIS A 110 14.05 13.06 13.81
N ASP A 111 14.89 14.10 13.78
CA ASP A 111 15.41 14.69 12.55
C ASP A 111 16.24 13.69 11.73
N LEU A 112 17.14 12.94 12.38
CA LEU A 112 17.96 11.94 11.70
C LEU A 112 17.10 10.82 11.12
N LEU A 113 16.17 10.28 11.92
CA LEU A 113 15.31 9.19 11.49
C LEU A 113 14.39 9.63 10.34
N GLN A 114 13.87 10.87 10.41
CA GLN A 114 13.07 11.45 9.33
C GLN A 114 13.90 11.58 8.04
N ALA A 115 15.14 12.05 8.13
CA ALA A 115 16.03 12.20 6.99
C ALA A 115 16.41 10.85 6.37
N VAL A 116 16.69 9.82 7.19
CA VAL A 116 16.96 8.45 6.74
C VAL A 116 15.72 7.84 6.06
N ALA A 117 14.53 8.00 6.65
CA ALA A 117 13.28 7.53 6.04
C ALA A 117 13.02 8.21 4.68
N ARG A 118 13.23 9.53 4.57
CA ARG A 118 13.15 10.27 3.30
C ARG A 118 14.14 9.75 2.25
N ARG A 119 15.33 9.32 2.65
CA ARG A 119 16.32 8.73 1.71
C ARG A 119 15.84 7.42 1.11
N PHE A 120 15.26 6.52 1.90
CA PHE A 120 14.67 5.28 1.38
C PHE A 120 13.51 5.50 0.42
N ARG A 121 12.82 6.65 0.52
CA ARG A 121 11.80 7.08 -0.45
C ARG A 121 12.38 7.57 -1.79
N LYS A 122 13.70 7.72 -1.94
CA LYS A 122 14.31 8.09 -3.23
C LYS A 122 14.57 6.84 -4.10
N GLN A 123 14.14 6.90 -5.36
CA GLN A 123 14.26 5.78 -6.31
C GLN A 123 15.71 5.28 -6.52
N PRO A 124 16.74 6.15 -6.61
CA PRO A 124 18.13 5.68 -6.79
C PRO A 124 18.65 4.87 -5.60
N VAL A 125 18.19 5.16 -4.39
CA VAL A 125 18.56 4.39 -3.19
C VAL A 125 17.93 3.01 -3.30
N ARG A 126 16.62 2.93 -3.58
CA ARG A 126 15.90 1.65 -3.68
C ARG A 126 16.46 0.71 -4.73
N ARG A 127 16.84 1.23 -5.90
CA ARG A 127 17.45 0.42 -6.97
C ARG A 127 18.79 -0.21 -6.56
N LYS A 128 19.49 0.39 -5.60
CA LYS A 128 20.77 -0.11 -5.07
C LYS A 128 20.60 -0.98 -3.82
N THR A 129 19.39 -1.03 -3.26
CA THR A 129 19.09 -1.79 -2.05
C THR A 129 18.77 -3.24 -2.42
N THR A 130 19.50 -4.19 -1.84
CA THR A 130 19.22 -5.62 -2.02
C THR A 130 17.89 -6.03 -1.35
N SER A 131 17.29 -7.16 -1.76
CA SER A 131 16.07 -7.71 -1.14
C SER A 131 16.19 -7.82 0.39
N ASN A 132 17.29 -8.38 0.89
CA ASN A 132 17.56 -8.51 2.33
C ASN A 132 17.66 -7.14 3.03
N GLN A 133 18.28 -6.13 2.41
CA GLN A 133 18.34 -4.79 2.99
C GLN A 133 16.99 -4.07 2.96
N LEU A 134 16.18 -4.28 1.92
CA LEU A 134 14.80 -3.76 1.87
C LEU A 134 13.97 -4.34 3.01
N MET A 135 14.11 -5.64 3.26
CA MET A 135 13.51 -6.31 4.42
C MET A 135 14.02 -5.74 5.73
N GLN A 136 15.35 -5.63 5.86
CA GLN A 136 16.10 -4.87 6.86
C GLN A 136 15.38 -3.59 7.29
N ALA A 137 15.18 -2.74 6.29
CA ALA A 137 14.55 -1.42 6.44
C ALA A 137 13.07 -1.52 6.81
N ILE A 138 12.29 -2.40 6.17
CA ILE A 138 10.86 -2.57 6.45
C ILE A 138 10.63 -2.99 7.90
N THR A 139 11.39 -3.97 8.39
CA THR A 139 11.32 -4.43 9.79
C THR A 139 11.63 -3.27 10.73
N ALA A 140 12.76 -2.57 10.52
CA ALA A 140 13.16 -1.45 11.36
C ALA A 140 12.12 -0.31 11.36
N THR A 141 11.61 0.11 10.20
CA THR A 141 10.58 1.15 10.13
C THR A 141 9.27 0.72 10.79
N SER A 142 8.94 -0.56 10.73
CA SER A 142 7.73 -1.10 11.36
C SER A 142 7.83 -1.06 12.89
N HIS A 143 8.96 -1.51 13.46
CA HIS A 143 9.22 -1.39 14.90
C HIS A 143 9.14 0.06 15.38
N LEU A 144 9.75 0.99 14.64
CA LEU A 144 9.70 2.42 14.96
C LEU A 144 8.28 2.97 14.97
N LEU A 145 7.41 2.54 14.03
CA LEU A 145 6.00 2.92 14.02
C LEU A 145 5.24 2.38 15.24
N VAL A 146 5.62 1.21 15.76
CA VAL A 146 5.04 0.65 17.00
C VAL A 146 5.45 1.52 18.18
N SER A 147 6.75 1.77 18.35
CA SER A 147 7.29 2.52 19.48
C SER A 147 6.77 3.96 19.53
N MET A 148 6.73 4.66 18.40
CA MET A 148 6.19 6.03 18.31
C MET A 148 4.71 6.13 18.68
N ARG A 149 3.93 5.05 18.53
CA ARG A 149 2.50 5.05 18.90
C ARG A 149 2.29 4.89 20.40
N GLN A 150 3.19 4.20 21.09
CA GLN A 150 3.12 4.01 22.53
C GLN A 150 3.56 5.27 23.30
N SER A 151 4.45 6.08 22.72
CA SER A 151 4.94 7.32 23.34
C SER A 151 4.01 8.53 23.17
N ASN A 152 3.11 8.52 22.18
CA ASN A 152 2.28 9.68 21.85
C ASN A 152 0.92 9.64 22.56
N SER A 153 0.85 10.33 23.70
CA SER A 153 -0.41 10.76 24.29
C SER A 153 -1.04 11.88 23.45
N GLY A 154 -1.89 11.53 22.48
CA GLY A 154 -3.03 12.38 22.09
C GLY A 154 -2.89 13.43 20.98
N ASP A 155 -1.70 13.76 20.47
CA ASP A 155 -1.57 14.74 19.38
C ASP A 155 -1.26 14.11 18.01
N GLU A 156 -1.69 14.80 16.94
CA GLU A 156 -1.61 14.46 15.51
C GLU A 156 -0.35 13.67 15.08
N PRO A 157 -0.42 12.85 14.01
CA PRO A 157 0.74 12.12 13.51
C PRO A 157 1.87 13.08 13.16
N ASN A 158 2.85 13.16 14.08
CA ASN A 158 4.05 13.99 13.96
C ASN A 158 4.73 13.71 12.61
N ASP A 159 5.39 14.71 12.06
CA ASP A 159 6.04 14.69 10.75
C ASP A 159 7.00 13.51 10.56
N LEU A 160 7.54 12.95 11.64
CA LEU A 160 8.28 11.69 11.64
C LEU A 160 7.39 10.49 11.30
N HIS A 161 6.24 10.31 11.95
CA HIS A 161 5.31 9.20 11.71
C HIS A 161 4.88 9.15 10.24
N ARG A 162 4.57 10.31 9.64
CA ARG A 162 4.24 10.43 8.20
C ARG A 162 5.40 9.95 7.31
N GLN A 163 6.63 10.31 7.63
CA GLN A 163 7.80 9.95 6.82
C GLN A 163 8.18 8.48 6.96
N VAL A 164 8.10 7.91 8.16
CA VAL A 164 8.35 6.49 8.40
C VAL A 164 7.25 5.63 7.77
N THR A 165 5.99 6.05 7.85
CA THR A 165 4.87 5.39 7.14
C THR A 165 5.08 5.44 5.63
N GLY A 166 5.42 6.60 5.09
CA GLY A 166 5.72 6.78 3.67
C GLY A 166 6.90 5.92 3.19
N ALA A 167 7.97 5.83 4.00
CA ALA A 167 9.11 4.97 3.72
C ALA A 167 8.72 3.49 3.72
N THR A 168 8.00 3.03 4.74
CA THR A 168 7.51 1.64 4.84
C THR A 168 6.69 1.26 3.60
N SER A 169 5.69 2.06 3.24
CA SER A 169 4.85 1.83 2.05
C SER A 169 5.66 1.79 0.74
N THR A 170 6.62 2.70 0.61
CA THR A 170 7.48 2.80 -0.58
C THR A 170 8.41 1.59 -0.70
N LEU A 171 8.98 1.13 0.42
CA LEU A 171 9.85 -0.05 0.49
C LEU A 171 9.08 -1.34 0.20
N THR A 172 7.89 -1.51 0.78
CA THR A 172 7.01 -2.67 0.54
C THR A 172 6.59 -2.76 -0.93
N THR A 173 6.30 -1.62 -1.56
CA THR A 173 5.96 -1.57 -3.00
C THR A 173 7.16 -1.95 -3.87
N SER A 174 8.35 -1.44 -3.54
CA SER A 174 9.60 -1.75 -4.27
C SER A 174 9.98 -3.23 -4.16
N ARG A 175 9.68 -3.86 -3.02
CA ARG A 175 9.90 -5.30 -2.85
C ARG A 175 9.00 -6.11 -3.80
N LYS A 176 7.70 -5.78 -3.85
CA LYS A 176 6.73 -6.46 -4.74
C LYS A 176 7.13 -6.42 -6.20
N SER A 177 7.66 -5.29 -6.68
CA SER A 177 8.20 -5.21 -8.04
C SER A 177 9.45 -6.08 -8.25
N THR A 178 10.30 -6.22 -7.23
CA THR A 178 11.54 -7.03 -7.33
C THR A 178 11.22 -8.53 -7.36
N THR A 179 10.31 -8.98 -6.48
CA THR A 179 9.86 -10.40 -6.44
C THR A 179 9.08 -10.82 -7.68
N THR A 180 8.42 -9.89 -8.39
CA THR A 180 7.69 -10.20 -9.62
C THR A 180 8.63 -10.42 -10.82
N ILE A 181 9.82 -9.80 -10.79
CA ILE A 181 10.85 -9.95 -11.83
C ILE A 181 11.65 -11.24 -11.61
N GLU A 182 11.96 -11.59 -10.36
CA GLU A 182 12.65 -12.86 -10.03
C GLU A 182 11.77 -14.11 -10.21
N SER A 183 10.45 -13.97 -10.36
CA SER A 183 9.51 -15.10 -10.52
C SER A 183 9.16 -15.43 -11.98
N GLN A 184 9.92 -14.96 -12.98
CA GLN A 184 9.79 -15.50 -14.34
C GLN A 184 10.36 -16.92 -14.37
N PRO A 185 9.70 -17.88 -15.05
CA PRO A 185 10.17 -19.27 -15.08
C PRO A 185 11.53 -19.32 -15.77
N GLU A 186 12.56 -19.69 -15.00
CA GLU A 186 13.84 -20.12 -15.56
C GLU A 186 13.55 -21.30 -16.49
N SER A 187 14.09 -21.20 -17.71
CA SER A 187 14.11 -22.28 -18.70
C SER A 187 14.63 -23.58 -18.08
N PRO A 188 14.11 -24.74 -18.49
CA PRO A 188 14.51 -26.01 -17.91
C PRO A 188 15.92 -26.35 -18.38
N ASP A 189 16.91 -26.11 -17.52
CA ASP A 189 18.28 -26.62 -17.72
C ASP A 189 18.80 -27.23 -16.40
N ASP A 190 19.64 -28.25 -16.58
CA ASP A 190 19.86 -29.39 -15.69
C ASP A 190 20.12 -29.14 -14.17
N GLY A 191 19.26 -29.74 -13.34
CA GLY A 191 19.70 -30.83 -12.47
C GLY A 191 20.56 -30.54 -11.22
N GLN A 192 20.49 -29.37 -10.59
CA GLN A 192 21.04 -29.17 -9.23
C GLN A 192 19.98 -28.76 -8.20
N PRO A 193 19.93 -29.41 -7.01
CA PRO A 193 19.04 -29.00 -5.94
C PRO A 193 19.50 -27.64 -5.38
N SER A 194 18.74 -26.58 -5.68
CA SER A 194 18.91 -25.27 -5.08
C SER A 194 18.72 -25.36 -3.56
N THR A 195 19.77 -25.10 -2.78
CA THR A 195 19.68 -24.94 -1.32
C THR A 195 18.63 -23.88 -0.96
N PRO A 196 17.79 -24.09 0.06
CA PRO A 196 16.77 -23.12 0.45
C PRO A 196 17.43 -21.78 0.83
N ARG A 197 17.04 -20.69 0.14
CA ARG A 197 17.51 -19.33 0.40
C ARG A 197 17.28 -18.97 1.88
N LYS A 198 18.27 -18.32 2.52
CA LYS A 198 18.22 -17.76 3.90
C LYS A 198 17.15 -16.66 4.13
N GLU A 199 16.16 -16.53 3.25
CA GLU A 199 15.08 -15.54 3.34
C GLU A 199 13.91 -16.01 4.22
N ALA A 200 13.78 -17.33 4.46
CA ALA A 200 12.72 -17.90 5.29
C ALA A 200 12.63 -17.32 6.72
N PRO A 201 13.71 -17.20 7.52
CA PRO A 201 13.60 -16.68 8.89
C PRO A 201 13.20 -15.20 8.95
N LEU A 202 13.64 -14.39 7.98
CA LEU A 202 13.31 -12.95 7.90
C LEU A 202 11.87 -12.70 7.45
N ILE A 203 11.34 -13.56 6.57
CA ILE A 203 9.92 -13.54 6.21
C ILE A 203 9.10 -13.90 7.45
N GLU A 204 9.48 -14.95 8.18
CA GLU A 204 8.80 -15.37 9.41
C GLU A 204 8.79 -14.27 10.48
N GLU A 205 9.89 -13.52 10.67
CA GLU A 205 9.92 -12.36 11.58
C GLU A 205 9.00 -11.22 11.15
N LEU A 206 8.94 -10.88 9.85
CA LEU A 206 7.98 -9.89 9.36
C LEU A 206 6.53 -10.36 9.52
N GLN A 207 6.30 -11.66 9.33
CA GLN A 207 4.99 -12.27 9.53
C GLN A 207 4.58 -12.20 11.00
N LYS A 208 5.50 -12.52 11.92
CA LYS A 208 5.32 -12.37 13.37
C LYS A 208 5.09 -10.91 13.75
N LEU A 209 5.89 -9.97 13.24
CA LEU A 209 5.75 -8.54 13.56
C LEU A 209 4.43 -7.96 13.01
N ALA A 210 4.09 -8.26 11.76
CA ALA A 210 2.81 -7.84 11.18
C ALA A 210 1.63 -8.48 11.91
N TYR A 211 1.75 -9.75 12.33
CA TYR A 211 0.78 -10.42 13.18
C TYR A 211 0.65 -9.72 14.54
N THR A 212 1.74 -9.47 15.26
CA THR A 212 1.75 -8.78 16.56
C THR A 212 1.17 -7.38 16.44
N LEU A 213 1.56 -6.61 15.42
CA LEU A 213 1.01 -5.27 15.15
C LEU A 213 -0.48 -5.29 14.87
N THR A 214 -0.93 -6.28 14.10
CA THR A 214 -2.33 -6.42 13.75
C THR A 214 -3.14 -6.91 14.95
N LYS A 215 -2.62 -7.89 15.69
CA LYS A 215 -3.21 -8.44 16.91
C LYS A 215 -3.29 -7.42 18.03
N GLU A 216 -2.22 -6.69 18.34
CA GLU A 216 -2.24 -5.66 19.40
C GLU A 216 -3.28 -4.56 19.09
N ARG A 217 -3.43 -4.18 17.81
CA ARG A 217 -4.49 -3.25 17.40
C ARG A 217 -5.89 -3.84 17.53
N LEU A 218 -6.07 -5.10 17.12
CA LEU A 218 -7.36 -5.78 17.19
C LEU A 218 -7.78 -6.10 18.64
N ASP A 219 -6.83 -6.45 19.50
CA ASP A 219 -7.06 -6.71 20.93
C ASP A 219 -7.45 -5.42 21.66
N ARG A 220 -6.82 -4.27 21.35
CA ARG A 220 -7.24 -2.96 21.87
C ARG A 220 -8.66 -2.59 21.43
N LEU A 221 -9.01 -2.83 20.16
CA LEU A 221 -10.37 -2.62 19.66
C LEU A 221 -11.41 -3.53 20.33
N ALA A 222 -11.06 -4.80 20.57
CA ALA A 222 -11.94 -5.75 21.24
C ALA A 222 -12.24 -5.33 22.69
N VAL A 223 -11.24 -4.80 23.41
CA VAL A 223 -11.42 -4.25 24.76
C VAL A 223 -12.36 -3.03 24.73
N THR A 224 -12.23 -2.13 23.76
CA THR A 224 -13.12 -0.97 23.62
C THR A 224 -14.55 -1.38 23.25
N ALA A 225 -14.73 -2.38 22.37
CA ALA A 225 -16.05 -2.90 21.99
C ALA A 225 -16.76 -3.67 23.12
N THR A 226 -16.02 -4.34 24.02
CA THR A 226 -16.61 -4.96 25.21
C THR A 226 -17.17 -3.93 26.20
N PHE A 227 -16.59 -2.72 26.27
CA PHE A 227 -17.13 -1.62 27.08
C PHE A 227 -18.46 -1.06 26.54
N GLU A 228 -18.73 -1.18 25.23
CA GLU A 228 -20.00 -0.74 24.63
C GLU A 228 -21.18 -1.67 24.94
N ASN A 229 -20.95 -2.96 25.19
CA ASN A 229 -22.00 -3.93 25.51
C ASN A 229 -22.34 -3.99 27.01
N ASP A 230 -21.52 -3.39 27.88
CA ASP A 230 -21.76 -3.27 29.33
C ASP A 230 -22.43 -1.93 29.71
N THR A 231 -23.43 -1.48 28.94
CA THR A 231 -24.25 -0.32 29.31
C THR A 231 -25.33 -0.69 30.34
N SER A 232 -24.90 -1.00 31.56
CA SER A 232 -25.76 -1.03 32.76
C SER A 232 -25.41 0.02 33.81
N LEU A 233 -24.48 0.95 33.51
CA LEU A 233 -24.15 2.06 34.40
C LEU A 233 -24.64 3.39 33.82
N THR A 234 -25.91 3.68 34.10
CA THR A 234 -26.47 5.03 34.14
C THR A 234 -25.76 5.84 35.22
N ASP A 235 -24.91 6.80 34.85
CA ASP A 235 -25.09 8.21 35.20
C ASP A 235 -23.82 9.03 34.93
N GLY A 236 -23.99 10.10 34.15
CA GLY A 236 -23.24 11.35 34.30
C GLY A 236 -21.73 11.34 34.04
N SER A 237 -21.30 11.31 32.77
CA SER A 237 -20.24 12.23 32.31
C SER A 237 -20.19 12.34 30.78
N GLY A 238 -20.30 13.56 30.26
CA GLY A 238 -20.11 13.89 28.83
C GLY A 238 -18.66 13.77 28.33
N ILE A 239 -17.83 12.97 29.02
CA ILE A 239 -16.42 12.76 28.69
C ILE A 239 -16.26 11.41 27.95
N ALA A 240 -17.06 10.40 28.30
CA ALA A 240 -17.00 9.07 27.71
C ALA A 240 -17.37 9.05 26.21
N SER A 241 -18.37 9.83 25.76
CA SER A 241 -18.73 9.84 24.32
C SER A 241 -17.64 10.45 23.44
N SER A 242 -16.83 11.36 23.99
CA SER A 242 -15.73 11.99 23.26
C SER A 242 -14.49 11.11 23.17
N GLN A 243 -14.31 10.17 24.11
CA GLN A 243 -13.23 9.18 24.11
C GLN A 243 -13.60 7.91 23.33
N LEU A 244 -14.86 7.45 23.38
CA LEU A 244 -15.33 6.32 22.57
C LEU A 244 -15.28 6.57 21.06
N GLN A 245 -15.45 7.82 20.61
CA GLN A 245 -15.25 8.18 19.20
C GLN A 245 -13.78 8.09 18.73
N ARG A 246 -12.80 7.89 19.64
CA ARG A 246 -11.35 8.03 19.33
C ARG A 246 -10.63 6.72 18.98
N ASP A 247 -11.24 5.57 19.22
CA ASP A 247 -10.62 4.26 18.96
C ASP A 247 -11.08 3.61 17.64
N VAL A 248 -11.75 4.35 16.76
CA VAL A 248 -12.14 3.83 15.44
C VAL A 248 -10.95 3.86 14.49
N LEU A 249 -10.46 2.68 14.06
CA LEU A 249 -9.38 2.61 13.07
C LEU A 249 -9.79 3.30 11.78
N THR A 250 -9.05 4.31 11.33
CA THR A 250 -9.35 4.97 10.06
C THR A 250 -9.24 3.99 8.87
N LEU A 251 -9.99 4.22 7.78
CA LEU A 251 -9.87 3.38 6.57
C LEU A 251 -8.42 3.29 6.05
N THR A 252 -7.60 4.33 6.26
CA THR A 252 -6.17 4.32 5.92
C THR A 252 -5.40 3.28 6.74
N GLU A 253 -5.68 3.20 8.04
CA GLU A 253 -5.07 2.22 8.93
C GLU A 253 -5.57 0.81 8.65
N ILE A 254 -6.87 0.64 8.41
CA ILE A 254 -7.43 -0.63 7.98
C ILE A 254 -6.76 -1.09 6.67
N SER A 255 -6.65 -0.19 5.68
CA SER A 255 -5.97 -0.47 4.41
C SER A 255 -4.50 -0.87 4.58
N PHE A 256 -3.79 -0.21 5.51
CA PHE A 256 -2.42 -0.58 5.86
C PHE A 256 -2.34 -1.98 6.48
N LEU A 257 -3.27 -2.32 7.38
CA LEU A 257 -3.34 -3.64 8.00
C LEU A 257 -3.66 -4.74 6.99
N PHE A 258 -4.61 -4.51 6.07
CA PHE A 258 -4.87 -5.42 4.94
C PHE A 258 -3.63 -5.60 4.04
N GLY A 259 -2.91 -4.51 3.77
CA GLY A 259 -1.66 -4.56 3.00
C GLY A 259 -0.54 -5.35 3.69
N SER A 260 -0.52 -5.32 5.03
CA SER A 260 0.44 -6.04 5.86
C SER A 260 0.06 -7.50 6.03
N ALA A 261 -1.22 -7.81 6.23
CA ALA A 261 -1.75 -9.17 6.30
C ALA A 261 -1.52 -9.97 4.99
N LYS A 262 -1.43 -9.31 3.82
CA LYS A 262 -0.97 -9.95 2.57
C LYS A 262 0.45 -10.51 2.64
N LEU A 263 1.27 -10.08 3.60
CA LEU A 263 2.62 -10.60 3.82
C LEU A 263 2.61 -11.81 4.77
N VAL A 264 1.53 -12.03 5.54
CA VAL A 264 1.39 -13.01 6.64
C VAL A 264 0.65 -14.29 6.21
N VAL A 265 0.66 -14.62 4.92
CA VAL A 265 -0.28 -15.57 4.28
C VAL A 265 -0.14 -17.04 4.73
N SER A 266 0.75 -17.42 5.65
CA SER A 266 1.01 -18.85 5.91
C SER A 266 0.04 -19.56 6.86
N ASP A 267 -0.45 -18.99 7.96
CA ASP A 267 -1.34 -19.76 8.89
C ASP A 267 -2.34 -18.93 9.72
N ASN A 268 -2.05 -17.66 10.01
CA ASN A 268 -2.87 -16.82 10.88
C ASN A 268 -3.94 -15.98 10.16
N SER A 269 -4.01 -16.08 8.83
CA SER A 269 -4.95 -15.33 7.99
C SER A 269 -6.40 -15.61 8.36
N SER A 270 -6.73 -16.85 8.72
CA SER A 270 -8.07 -17.27 9.14
C SER A 270 -8.60 -16.56 10.40
N ARG A 271 -7.71 -16.06 11.27
CA ARG A 271 -8.08 -15.34 12.51
C ARG A 271 -8.08 -13.83 12.32
N ILE A 272 -7.09 -13.29 11.61
CA ILE A 272 -6.94 -11.84 11.43
C ILE A 272 -7.96 -11.27 10.44
N ILE A 273 -8.23 -11.99 9.34
CA ILE A 273 -9.09 -11.45 8.28
C ILE A 273 -10.51 -11.14 8.79
N PRO A 274 -11.19 -12.04 9.53
CA PRO A 274 -12.48 -11.72 10.12
C PRO A 274 -12.46 -10.47 11.01
N GLN A 275 -11.45 -10.35 11.87
CA GLN A 275 -11.30 -9.21 12.78
C GLN A 275 -11.07 -7.88 12.03
N LEU A 276 -10.26 -7.88 10.96
CA LEU A 276 -10.08 -6.72 10.10
C LEU A 276 -11.35 -6.36 9.32
N CYS A 277 -12.13 -7.37 8.92
CA CYS A 277 -13.44 -7.14 8.31
C CYS A 277 -14.40 -6.53 9.33
N THR A 278 -14.52 -7.05 10.55
CA THR A 278 -15.34 -6.46 11.62
C THR A 278 -14.95 -5.00 11.91
N ALA A 279 -13.66 -4.69 11.98
CA ALA A 279 -13.19 -3.32 12.13
C ALA A 279 -13.61 -2.41 10.96
N LEU A 280 -13.69 -2.96 9.74
CA LEU A 280 -14.22 -2.26 8.58
C LEU A 280 -15.73 -2.03 8.67
N GLU A 281 -16.51 -3.00 9.14
CA GLU A 281 -17.97 -2.86 9.30
C GLU A 281 -18.29 -1.69 10.25
N ASN A 282 -17.57 -1.63 11.38
CA ASN A 282 -17.70 -0.54 12.35
C ASN A 282 -17.34 0.82 11.72
N HIS A 283 -16.35 0.87 10.82
CA HIS A 283 -16.01 2.11 10.12
C HIS A 283 -17.03 2.49 9.04
N THR A 284 -17.63 1.52 8.32
CA THR A 284 -18.64 1.80 7.29
C THR A 284 -19.91 2.43 7.84
N GLN A 285 -20.26 2.12 9.08
CA GLN A 285 -21.38 2.76 9.78
C GLN A 285 -21.10 4.23 10.15
N ILE A 286 -19.83 4.64 10.17
CA ILE A 286 -19.37 5.96 10.65
C ILE A 286 -19.07 6.93 9.49
N THR A 287 -18.85 6.44 8.27
CA THR A 287 -18.61 7.30 7.10
C THR A 287 -19.86 8.07 6.70
N VAL A 288 -19.88 9.36 7.02
CA VAL A 288 -20.93 10.32 6.64
C VAL A 288 -20.85 10.60 5.13
N PRO A 289 -21.96 10.55 4.37
CA PRO A 289 -21.98 10.93 2.96
C PRO A 289 -21.53 12.39 2.76
N GLY A 290 -20.67 12.65 1.77
CA GLY A 290 -20.23 14.01 1.39
C GLY A 290 -18.82 14.41 1.84
N GLN A 291 -17.97 13.46 2.25
CA GLN A 291 -16.56 13.71 2.57
C GLN A 291 -15.59 12.76 1.82
N SER A 292 -16.01 12.19 0.70
CA SER A 292 -15.12 11.36 -0.11
C SER A 292 -13.97 12.15 -0.72
N SER A 293 -12.77 11.88 -0.24
CA SER A 293 -11.54 12.27 -0.92
C SER A 293 -11.10 11.18 -1.90
N PRO A 294 -10.35 11.50 -2.98
CA PRO A 294 -9.71 10.50 -3.84
C PRO A 294 -8.85 9.49 -3.07
N PHE A 295 -8.35 9.88 -1.89
CA PHE A 295 -7.58 9.02 -0.99
C PHE A 295 -8.41 7.87 -0.41
N LEU A 296 -9.71 8.10 -0.18
CA LEU A 296 -10.65 7.09 0.28
C LEU A 296 -10.77 5.96 -0.74
N PHE A 297 -10.92 6.30 -2.03
CA PHE A 297 -10.96 5.32 -3.13
C PHE A 297 -9.68 4.48 -3.22
N VAL A 298 -8.50 5.08 -3.00
CA VAL A 298 -7.23 4.34 -2.99
C VAL A 298 -7.20 3.29 -1.87
N ASN A 299 -7.59 3.70 -0.67
CA ASN A 299 -7.56 2.82 0.50
C ASN A 299 -8.61 1.72 0.40
N ALA A 300 -9.83 2.05 -0.04
CA ALA A 300 -10.90 1.11 -0.28
C ALA A 300 -10.53 0.10 -1.37
N ALA A 301 -10.00 0.55 -2.51
CA ALA A 301 -9.52 -0.34 -3.57
C ALA A 301 -8.50 -1.36 -3.06
N ARG A 302 -7.60 -0.95 -2.15
CA ARG A 302 -6.63 -1.85 -1.52
C ARG A 302 -7.28 -2.87 -0.58
N VAL A 303 -8.20 -2.42 0.28
CA VAL A 303 -8.95 -3.27 1.21
C VAL A 303 -9.76 -4.30 0.42
N LEU A 304 -10.59 -3.84 -0.51
CA LEU A 304 -11.43 -4.68 -1.36
C LEU A 304 -10.61 -5.68 -2.17
N SER A 305 -9.50 -5.24 -2.76
CA SER A 305 -8.60 -6.14 -3.49
C SER A 305 -7.96 -7.19 -2.59
N ALA A 306 -7.70 -6.88 -1.33
CA ALA A 306 -7.19 -7.84 -0.36
C ALA A 306 -8.25 -8.87 0.02
N VAL A 307 -9.45 -8.41 0.38
CA VAL A 307 -10.59 -9.26 0.73
C VAL A 307 -10.94 -10.21 -0.42
N ALA A 308 -11.01 -9.68 -1.65
CA ALA A 308 -11.30 -10.47 -2.85
C ALA A 308 -10.24 -11.53 -3.14
N GLN A 309 -8.95 -11.23 -2.93
CA GLN A 309 -7.88 -12.21 -3.10
C GLN A 309 -7.97 -13.37 -2.10
N TRP A 310 -8.47 -13.10 -0.90
CA TRP A 310 -8.70 -14.12 0.13
C TRP A 310 -10.05 -14.82 -0.01
N GLN A 311 -10.86 -14.45 -1.01
CA GLN A 311 -12.20 -14.98 -1.22
C GLN A 311 -13.09 -14.88 0.04
N TYR A 312 -12.81 -13.90 0.91
CA TYR A 312 -13.54 -13.73 2.15
C TYR A 312 -14.83 -12.95 1.87
N ARG A 313 -15.96 -13.64 1.89
CA ARG A 313 -17.28 -13.05 1.60
C ARG A 313 -17.81 -12.35 2.85
N ASN A 314 -17.95 -11.03 2.78
CA ASN A 314 -18.48 -10.19 3.84
C ASN A 314 -19.35 -9.08 3.24
N VAL A 315 -20.57 -8.94 3.76
CA VAL A 315 -21.60 -8.03 3.22
C VAL A 315 -21.21 -6.56 3.41
N SER A 316 -20.67 -6.19 4.57
CA SER A 316 -20.28 -4.80 4.86
C SER A 316 -19.09 -4.32 4.03
N VAL A 317 -18.15 -5.22 3.69
CA VAL A 317 -17.09 -4.91 2.71
C VAL A 317 -17.69 -4.55 1.35
N MET A 318 -18.77 -5.22 0.93
CA MET A 318 -19.48 -4.91 -0.31
C MET A 318 -20.24 -3.59 -0.20
N GLU A 319 -20.92 -3.33 0.93
CA GLU A 319 -21.60 -2.06 1.19
C GLU A 319 -20.62 -0.88 1.10
N LEU A 320 -19.38 -1.03 1.57
CA LEU A 320 -18.32 -0.02 1.37
C LEU A 320 -18.05 0.22 -0.12
N GLY A 321 -17.86 -0.86 -0.89
CA GLY A 321 -17.61 -0.76 -2.33
C GLY A 321 -18.77 -0.08 -3.05
N TYR A 322 -20.01 -0.42 -2.68
CA TYR A 322 -21.22 0.17 -3.24
C TYR A 322 -21.37 1.65 -2.85
N ALA A 323 -21.21 1.98 -1.57
CA ALA A 323 -21.33 3.35 -1.07
C ALA A 323 -20.33 4.28 -1.77
N LEU A 324 -19.09 3.83 -1.98
CA LEU A 324 -18.07 4.63 -2.67
C LEU A 324 -18.40 4.85 -4.14
N LEU A 325 -18.92 3.84 -4.82
CA LEU A 325 -19.28 3.99 -6.23
C LEU A 325 -20.56 4.84 -6.38
N HIS A 326 -21.52 4.70 -5.47
CA HIS A 326 -22.69 5.57 -5.41
C HIS A 326 -22.28 7.03 -5.13
N GLU A 327 -21.33 7.26 -4.22
CA GLU A 327 -20.79 8.59 -3.96
C GLU A 327 -20.01 9.14 -5.17
N TYR A 328 -19.31 8.30 -5.94
CA TYR A 328 -18.72 8.72 -7.21
C TYR A 328 -19.78 9.26 -8.19
N GLN A 329 -20.94 8.61 -8.26
CA GLN A 329 -22.00 8.99 -9.20
C GLN A 329 -22.75 10.27 -8.79
N HIS A 330 -22.90 10.51 -7.49
CA HIS A 330 -23.75 11.58 -6.95
C HIS A 330 -22.99 12.68 -6.19
N GLY A 331 -21.69 12.52 -5.99
CA GLY A 331 -20.86 13.45 -5.22
C GLY A 331 -20.35 14.60 -6.09
N GLU A 332 -20.94 15.79 -5.93
CA GLU A 332 -20.53 17.00 -6.66
C GLU A 332 -19.04 17.33 -6.50
N ASP A 333 -18.47 17.07 -5.32
CA ASP A 333 -17.06 17.33 -5.02
C ASP A 333 -16.10 16.37 -5.73
N LEU A 334 -16.55 15.15 -6.04
CA LEU A 334 -15.71 14.15 -6.72
C LEU A 334 -15.53 14.47 -8.21
N HIS A 335 -16.45 15.23 -8.82
CA HIS A 335 -16.26 15.71 -10.19
C HIS A 335 -15.11 16.73 -10.31
N GLN A 336 -14.75 17.42 -9.23
CA GLN A 336 -13.60 18.34 -9.24
C GLN A 336 -12.26 17.61 -9.19
N ARG A 337 -12.23 16.41 -8.58
CA ARG A 337 -11.05 15.55 -8.47
C ARG A 337 -11.47 14.08 -8.58
N PRO A 338 -11.74 13.59 -9.79
CA PRO A 338 -12.22 12.23 -9.97
C PRO A 338 -11.16 11.22 -9.50
N PRO A 339 -11.55 10.15 -8.80
CA PRO A 339 -10.65 9.05 -8.50
C PRO A 339 -10.19 8.38 -9.80
N SER A 340 -8.88 8.09 -9.88
CA SER A 340 -8.31 7.44 -11.07
C SER A 340 -9.07 6.16 -11.46
N PRO A 341 -9.29 5.91 -12.77
CA PRO A 341 -9.99 4.72 -13.26
C PRO A 341 -9.43 3.40 -12.77
N LYS A 342 -8.14 3.36 -12.45
CA LYS A 342 -7.48 2.18 -11.87
C LYS A 342 -8.10 1.79 -10.52
N HIS A 343 -8.42 2.75 -9.66
CA HIS A 343 -9.01 2.49 -8.35
C HIS A 343 -10.45 2.02 -8.50
N ILE A 344 -11.24 2.70 -9.34
CA ILE A 344 -12.61 2.30 -9.67
C ILE A 344 -12.64 0.88 -10.22
N ASN A 345 -11.80 0.57 -11.22
CA ASN A 345 -11.67 -0.77 -11.78
C ASN A 345 -11.26 -1.81 -10.72
N THR A 346 -10.41 -1.45 -9.76
CA THR A 346 -10.01 -2.37 -8.68
C THR A 346 -11.18 -2.66 -7.73
N ILE A 347 -11.98 -1.64 -7.40
CA ILE A 347 -13.20 -1.78 -6.58
C ILE A 347 -14.17 -2.70 -7.32
N PHE A 348 -14.51 -2.41 -8.58
CA PHE A 348 -15.39 -3.24 -9.40
C PHE A 348 -14.93 -4.68 -9.48
N ARG A 349 -13.65 -4.90 -9.82
CA ARG A 349 -13.07 -6.24 -9.90
C ARG A 349 -13.25 -7.02 -8.62
N SER A 350 -12.98 -6.38 -7.49
CA SER A 350 -13.02 -7.02 -6.18
C SER A 350 -14.45 -7.44 -5.82
N ILE A 351 -15.41 -6.57 -6.09
CA ILE A 351 -16.83 -6.83 -5.91
C ILE A 351 -17.27 -8.02 -6.79
N CYS A 352 -16.91 -8.01 -8.08
CA CYS A 352 -17.25 -9.09 -9.01
C CYS A 352 -16.64 -10.44 -8.59
N LEU A 353 -15.37 -10.44 -8.17
CA LEU A 353 -14.66 -11.66 -7.74
C LEU A 353 -15.25 -12.28 -6.48
N LEU A 354 -15.74 -11.46 -5.54
CA LEU A 354 -16.30 -11.96 -4.28
C LEU A 354 -17.62 -12.71 -4.49
N TYR A 355 -18.44 -12.29 -5.45
CA TYR A 355 -19.81 -12.78 -5.60
C TYR A 355 -20.07 -13.58 -6.88
N GLY A 356 -19.17 -13.54 -7.88
CA GLY A 356 -19.11 -14.51 -8.97
C GLY A 356 -20.46 -14.81 -9.66
N GLY A 357 -21.22 -13.77 -10.00
CA GLY A 357 -22.54 -13.91 -10.65
C GLY A 357 -23.67 -14.44 -9.75
N SER A 358 -23.38 -14.87 -8.52
CA SER A 358 -24.36 -15.29 -7.50
C SER A 358 -24.79 -14.09 -6.65
N TYR A 359 -25.09 -12.99 -7.32
CA TYR A 359 -25.51 -11.77 -6.64
C TYR A 359 -26.95 -11.91 -6.15
N PRO A 360 -27.29 -11.41 -4.94
CA PRO A 360 -28.69 -11.16 -4.60
C PRO A 360 -29.30 -10.27 -5.69
N GLN A 361 -30.44 -10.66 -6.27
CA GLN A 361 -31.05 -9.91 -7.38
C GLN A 361 -31.23 -8.42 -7.03
N ASP A 362 -31.52 -8.13 -5.76
CA ASP A 362 -31.73 -6.78 -5.23
C ASP A 362 -30.47 -5.90 -5.28
N ALA A 363 -29.27 -6.51 -5.32
CA ALA A 363 -28.00 -5.80 -5.39
C ALA A 363 -27.42 -5.73 -6.82
N VAL A 364 -28.01 -6.44 -7.79
CA VAL A 364 -27.61 -6.40 -9.22
C VAL A 364 -28.04 -5.09 -9.87
N ALA A 365 -29.30 -4.68 -9.68
CA ALA A 365 -29.85 -3.51 -10.37
C ALA A 365 -29.14 -2.20 -10.01
N PRO A 366 -28.81 -1.93 -8.73
CA PRO A 366 -28.06 -0.72 -8.39
C PRO A 366 -26.64 -0.72 -8.97
N PHE A 367 -26.02 -1.90 -9.03
CA PHE A 367 -24.71 -2.08 -9.63
C PHE A 367 -24.74 -1.88 -11.16
N GLN A 368 -25.77 -2.39 -11.84
CA GLN A 368 -26.03 -2.14 -13.26
C GLN A 368 -26.17 -0.65 -13.57
N ALA A 369 -26.99 0.06 -12.80
CA ALA A 369 -27.24 1.49 -12.99
C ALA A 369 -25.95 2.31 -12.85
N LEU A 370 -25.16 1.97 -11.83
CA LEU A 370 -23.89 2.60 -11.54
C LEU A 370 -22.82 2.34 -12.62
N VAL A 371 -22.65 1.08 -13.04
CA VAL A 371 -21.75 0.74 -14.15
C VAL A 371 -22.20 1.44 -15.43
N GLY A 372 -23.51 1.50 -15.67
CA GLY A 372 -24.07 2.21 -16.80
C GLY A 372 -23.75 3.70 -16.78
N ALA A 373 -23.93 4.36 -15.63
CA ALA A 373 -23.63 5.78 -15.46
C ALA A 373 -22.14 6.10 -15.68
N LEU A 374 -21.24 5.26 -15.16
CA LEU A 374 -19.79 5.40 -15.36
C LEU A 374 -19.37 5.34 -16.83
N PHE A 375 -20.03 4.53 -17.65
CA PHE A 375 -19.71 4.46 -19.09
C PHE A 375 -20.38 5.54 -19.91
N LEU A 376 -21.37 6.24 -19.35
CA LEU A 376 -21.92 7.45 -19.95
C LEU A 376 -21.14 8.71 -19.55
N ASP A 377 -20.29 8.60 -18.52
CA ASP A 377 -19.32 9.63 -18.16
C ASP A 377 -18.15 9.62 -19.15
N GLY A 378 -18.23 10.51 -20.14
CA GLY A 378 -17.23 10.65 -21.18
C GLY A 378 -15.86 11.08 -20.66
N ASP A 379 -15.78 11.77 -19.53
CA ASP A 379 -14.50 12.19 -18.96
C ASP A 379 -13.82 11.02 -18.24
N PHE A 380 -14.59 10.18 -17.54
CA PHE A 380 -14.09 8.91 -17.02
C PHE A 380 -13.55 7.99 -18.13
N LEU A 381 -14.27 7.85 -19.24
CA LEU A 381 -13.82 7.03 -20.36
C LEU A 381 -12.54 7.58 -20.99
N LYS A 382 -12.43 8.89 -21.20
CA LYS A 382 -11.19 9.52 -21.71
C LYS A 382 -9.98 9.23 -20.81
N GLU A 383 -10.17 9.17 -19.49
CA GLU A 383 -9.09 8.78 -18.57
C GLU A 383 -8.74 7.27 -18.61
N CYS A 384 -9.62 6.44 -19.17
CA CYS A 384 -9.42 5.00 -19.34
C CYS A 384 -8.51 4.68 -20.55
N THR A 385 -7.26 5.14 -20.51
CA THR A 385 -6.27 4.91 -21.59
C THR A 385 -5.63 3.51 -21.55
N ASN A 386 -5.79 2.76 -20.47
CA ASN A 386 -5.18 1.45 -20.32
C ASN A 386 -6.12 0.32 -20.78
N LEU A 387 -5.74 -0.41 -21.84
CA LEU A 387 -6.51 -1.54 -22.39
C LEU A 387 -6.86 -2.62 -21.35
N ARG A 388 -6.03 -2.82 -20.31
CA ARG A 388 -6.34 -3.78 -19.24
C ARG A 388 -7.49 -3.31 -18.37
N ILE A 389 -7.60 -1.99 -18.13
CA ILE A 389 -8.74 -1.41 -17.42
C ILE A 389 -9.99 -1.60 -18.27
N VAL A 390 -9.95 -1.17 -19.54
CA VAL A 390 -11.08 -1.32 -20.48
C VAL A 390 -11.52 -2.78 -20.63
N SER A 391 -10.58 -3.72 -20.75
CA SER A 391 -10.88 -5.16 -20.81
C SER A 391 -11.60 -5.68 -19.57
N ASN A 392 -11.22 -5.21 -18.37
CA ASN A 392 -11.92 -5.59 -17.16
C ASN A 392 -13.32 -4.97 -17.11
N LEU A 393 -13.46 -3.70 -17.52
CA LEU A 393 -14.75 -3.02 -17.62
C LEU A 393 -15.70 -3.77 -18.56
N LEU A 394 -15.26 -4.12 -19.78
CA LEU A 394 -16.02 -4.96 -20.72
C LEU A 394 -16.42 -6.30 -20.10
N TRP A 395 -15.49 -6.96 -19.42
CA TRP A 395 -15.78 -8.23 -18.74
C TRP A 395 -16.85 -8.05 -17.66
N PHE A 396 -16.79 -6.99 -16.85
CA PHE A 396 -17.85 -6.70 -15.88
C PHE A 396 -19.18 -6.43 -16.59
N SER A 397 -19.20 -5.57 -17.59
CA SER A 397 -20.40 -5.27 -18.37
C SER A 397 -21.07 -6.56 -18.88
N SER A 398 -20.28 -7.51 -19.38
CA SER A 398 -20.78 -8.79 -19.90
C SER A 398 -21.45 -9.66 -18.83
N MET A 399 -21.07 -9.50 -17.56
CA MET A 399 -21.64 -10.23 -16.43
C MET A 399 -22.92 -9.59 -15.88
N TYR A 400 -23.08 -8.29 -16.06
CA TYR A 400 -24.14 -7.53 -15.40
C TYR A 400 -25.20 -6.99 -16.35
N ASN A 401 -25.21 -7.27 -17.65
CA ASN A 401 -26.27 -6.80 -18.57
C ASN A 401 -26.54 -5.29 -18.45
N VAL A 402 -25.50 -4.49 -18.70
CA VAL A 402 -25.53 -3.03 -18.63
C VAL A 402 -26.44 -2.43 -19.71
N PRO A 403 -26.92 -1.17 -19.58
CA PRO A 403 -27.73 -0.53 -20.62
C PRO A 403 -27.03 -0.47 -21.99
N GLN A 404 -27.79 -0.58 -23.07
CA GLN A 404 -27.26 -0.58 -24.44
C GLN A 404 -26.44 0.68 -24.76
N SER A 405 -26.89 1.86 -24.32
CA SER A 405 -26.18 3.13 -24.49
C SER A 405 -24.79 3.14 -23.84
N SER A 406 -24.62 2.43 -22.73
CA SER A 406 -23.33 2.26 -22.06
C SER A 406 -22.40 1.36 -22.87
N VAL A 407 -22.94 0.35 -23.55
CA VAL A 407 -22.17 -0.52 -24.46
C VAL A 407 -21.72 0.24 -25.70
N GLU A 408 -22.57 1.10 -26.26
CA GLU A 408 -22.21 1.99 -27.38
C GLU A 408 -21.06 2.94 -27.02
N SER A 409 -21.19 3.63 -25.88
CA SER A 409 -20.17 4.57 -25.41
C SER A 409 -18.83 3.86 -25.17
N LEU A 410 -18.85 2.71 -24.50
CA LEU A 410 -17.66 1.89 -24.26
C LEU A 410 -17.07 1.33 -25.57
N GLY A 411 -17.93 0.95 -26.52
CA GLY A 411 -17.54 0.47 -27.85
C GLY A 411 -16.85 1.56 -28.67
N SER A 412 -17.41 2.77 -28.71
CA SER A 412 -16.81 3.92 -29.38
C SER A 412 -15.44 4.25 -28.79
N HIS A 413 -15.35 4.33 -27.45
CA HIS A 413 -14.08 4.58 -26.77
C HIS A 413 -13.03 3.50 -27.08
N LEU A 414 -13.45 2.23 -27.17
CA LEU A 414 -12.56 1.13 -27.53
C LEU A 414 -12.08 1.23 -28.98
N VAL A 415 -12.93 1.67 -29.92
CA VAL A 415 -12.53 1.94 -31.31
C VAL A 415 -11.49 3.04 -31.34
N ASP A 416 -11.75 4.18 -30.69
CA ASP A 416 -10.83 5.31 -30.63
C ASP A 416 -9.47 4.88 -30.06
N LEU A 417 -9.49 4.17 -28.94
CA LEU A 417 -8.28 3.73 -28.24
C LEU A 417 -7.47 2.68 -29.02
N THR A 418 -8.14 1.81 -29.79
CA THR A 418 -7.46 0.82 -30.63
C THR A 418 -6.95 1.41 -31.95
N SER A 419 -7.65 2.41 -32.49
CA SER A 419 -7.22 3.19 -33.65
C SER A 419 -5.98 4.03 -33.32
N ASP A 420 -6.01 4.76 -32.20
CA ASP A 420 -4.86 5.51 -31.68
C ASP A 420 -3.64 4.61 -31.47
N MET A 421 -3.87 3.38 -30.99
CA MET A 421 -2.79 2.39 -30.83
C MET A 421 -2.15 2.01 -32.18
N MET A 422 -2.93 1.86 -33.24
CA MET A 422 -2.42 1.50 -34.57
C MET A 422 -1.61 2.64 -35.20
N THR A 423 -2.12 3.88 -35.12
CA THR A 423 -1.39 5.05 -35.64
C THR A 423 -0.02 5.23 -34.97
N LEU A 424 0.08 4.95 -33.67
CA LEU A 424 1.34 5.01 -32.92
C LEU A 424 2.33 3.88 -33.24
N ILE A 425 1.88 2.76 -33.80
CA ILE A 425 2.76 1.67 -34.25
C ILE A 425 3.44 2.06 -35.56
N ASP A 426 2.69 2.69 -36.48
CA ASP A 426 3.21 3.14 -37.78
C ASP A 426 4.17 4.33 -37.65
N ASP A 427 3.90 5.25 -36.73
CA ASP A 427 4.76 6.39 -36.43
C ASP A 427 5.99 5.94 -35.62
N ASN A 428 7.03 5.50 -36.35
CA ASN A 428 8.26 4.93 -35.83
C ASN A 428 9.16 5.91 -35.03
N GLU A 429 8.67 7.08 -34.59
CA GLU A 429 9.49 8.18 -34.08
C GLU A 429 9.29 8.53 -32.59
N SER A 430 10.38 8.32 -31.84
CA SER A 430 11.00 9.23 -30.86
C SER A 430 10.61 9.25 -29.37
N ASP A 431 9.46 8.73 -28.91
CA ASP A 431 9.17 8.67 -27.46
C ASP A 431 9.01 7.24 -26.90
N PRO A 432 10.08 6.66 -26.30
CA PRO A 432 10.04 5.32 -25.72
C PRO A 432 9.11 5.19 -24.51
N THR A 433 8.74 6.31 -23.86
CA THR A 433 7.83 6.25 -22.70
C THR A 433 6.39 5.98 -23.11
N ARG A 434 5.91 6.59 -24.19
CA ARG A 434 4.58 6.31 -24.76
C ARG A 434 4.49 4.86 -25.27
N ARG A 435 5.51 4.35 -25.97
CA ARG A 435 5.54 2.95 -26.44
C ARG A 435 5.32 1.91 -25.33
N SER A 436 5.77 2.18 -24.09
CA SER A 436 5.73 1.21 -22.99
C SER A 436 4.32 0.89 -22.46
N ASP A 437 3.35 1.80 -22.65
CA ASP A 437 1.95 1.57 -22.28
C ASP A 437 1.14 0.95 -23.44
N PHE A 438 1.51 1.25 -24.69
CA PHE A 438 0.85 0.70 -25.90
C PHE A 438 1.31 -0.71 -26.29
N GLN A 439 2.56 -1.09 -26.03
CA GLN A 439 3.04 -2.49 -26.18
C GLN A 439 2.37 -3.49 -25.20
N GLN A 440 1.45 -3.04 -24.34
CA GLN A 440 0.81 -3.89 -23.33
C GLN A 440 -0.38 -4.72 -23.86
N CYS A 441 -0.79 -4.54 -25.12
CA CYS A 441 -1.81 -5.38 -25.74
C CYS A 441 -1.24 -6.77 -26.09
N SER A 442 -1.13 -7.63 -25.09
CA SER A 442 -0.78 -9.03 -25.31
C SER A 442 -1.90 -9.76 -26.06
N PRO A 443 -1.62 -10.82 -26.83
CA PRO A 443 -2.64 -11.61 -27.50
C PRO A 443 -3.77 -12.09 -26.56
N ARG A 444 -3.41 -12.47 -25.33
CA ARG A 444 -4.39 -12.84 -24.29
C ARG A 444 -5.33 -11.69 -23.92
N LEU A 445 -4.82 -10.46 -23.86
CA LEU A 445 -5.63 -9.28 -23.56
C LEU A 445 -6.56 -8.94 -24.73
N ALA A 446 -6.05 -8.96 -25.96
CA ALA A 446 -6.85 -8.74 -27.17
C ALA A 446 -7.98 -9.77 -27.29
N CYS A 447 -7.70 -11.07 -27.14
CA CYS A 447 -8.72 -12.11 -27.13
C CYS A 447 -9.76 -11.90 -26.03
N ARG A 448 -9.34 -11.47 -24.83
CA ARG A 448 -10.28 -11.17 -23.73
C ARG A 448 -11.20 -9.99 -24.07
N ILE A 449 -10.66 -8.93 -24.66
CA ILE A 449 -11.44 -7.76 -25.09
C ILE A 449 -12.47 -8.19 -26.14
N LEU A 450 -12.03 -8.86 -27.21
CA LEU A 450 -12.89 -9.33 -28.29
C LEU A 450 -13.98 -10.25 -27.74
N SER A 451 -13.62 -11.26 -26.95
CA SER A 451 -14.59 -12.19 -26.36
C SER A 451 -15.61 -11.49 -25.45
N SER A 452 -15.16 -10.58 -24.58
CA SER A 452 -16.08 -9.87 -23.67
C SER A 452 -17.01 -8.94 -24.44
N PHE A 453 -16.48 -8.24 -25.45
CA PHE A 453 -17.29 -7.31 -26.25
C PHE A 453 -18.26 -8.06 -27.16
N THR A 454 -17.85 -9.14 -27.82
CA THR A 454 -18.76 -10.01 -28.57
C THR A 454 -19.88 -10.55 -27.68
N SER A 455 -19.56 -11.01 -26.46
CA SER A 455 -20.58 -11.49 -25.52
C SER A 455 -21.63 -10.41 -25.22
N LEU A 456 -21.19 -9.17 -24.97
CA LEU A 456 -22.09 -8.03 -24.77
C LEU A 456 -22.98 -7.77 -25.97
N VAL A 457 -22.38 -7.69 -27.16
CA VAL A 457 -23.11 -7.42 -28.40
C VAL A 457 -24.16 -8.51 -28.67
N VAL A 458 -23.82 -9.77 -28.43
CA VAL A 458 -24.77 -10.89 -28.59
C VAL A 458 -25.94 -10.77 -27.61
N THR A 459 -25.67 -10.45 -26.33
CA THR A 459 -26.74 -10.26 -25.33
C THR A 459 -27.71 -9.13 -25.72
N HIS A 460 -27.21 -8.02 -26.27
CA HIS A 460 -28.05 -6.89 -26.68
C HIS A 460 -28.75 -7.10 -28.03
N ASN A 461 -28.11 -7.75 -28.99
CA ASN A 461 -28.68 -7.94 -30.33
C ASN A 461 -29.87 -8.90 -30.37
N HIS A 462 -30.01 -9.78 -29.37
CA HIS A 462 -31.20 -10.64 -29.26
C HIS A 462 -32.47 -9.87 -28.86
N MET A 463 -32.36 -8.58 -28.50
CA MET A 463 -33.50 -7.79 -28.02
C MET A 463 -34.14 -6.92 -29.10
N ASP A 464 -33.45 -6.48 -30.16
CA ASP A 464 -34.04 -5.68 -31.27
C ASP A 464 -33.13 -5.68 -32.52
N GLU A 465 -33.56 -6.33 -33.62
CA GLU A 465 -32.77 -6.44 -34.86
C GLU A 465 -32.80 -5.17 -35.74
N ASP A 466 -33.80 -4.30 -35.58
CA ASP A 466 -34.04 -3.14 -36.48
C ASP A 466 -33.64 -1.78 -35.90
N ASN A 467 -32.99 -1.75 -34.72
CA ASN A 467 -32.65 -0.48 -34.06
C ASN A 467 -31.30 0.09 -34.56
N ALA A 468 -31.24 1.39 -34.87
CA ALA A 468 -30.02 2.05 -35.37
C ALA A 468 -28.82 1.93 -34.41
N SER A 469 -29.11 1.86 -33.12
CA SER A 469 -28.18 1.56 -32.03
C SER A 469 -27.47 0.19 -32.18
N SER A 470 -28.22 -0.84 -32.58
CA SER A 470 -27.71 -2.20 -32.82
C SER A 470 -26.68 -2.21 -33.96
N LEU A 471 -26.93 -1.43 -35.02
CA LEU A 471 -25.98 -1.27 -36.13
C LEU A 471 -24.70 -0.56 -35.70
N GLN A 472 -24.79 0.48 -34.86
CA GLN A 472 -23.62 1.20 -34.35
C GLN A 472 -22.73 0.30 -33.49
N ILE A 473 -23.33 -0.51 -32.61
CA ILE A 473 -22.59 -1.47 -31.78
C ILE A 473 -21.90 -2.53 -32.65
N ARG A 474 -22.59 -3.07 -33.66
CA ARG A 474 -22.02 -4.03 -34.62
C ARG A 474 -20.86 -3.41 -35.41
N GLY A 475 -21.00 -2.16 -35.84
CA GLY A 475 -19.93 -1.41 -36.50
C GLY A 475 -18.71 -1.23 -35.58
N SER A 476 -18.94 -0.85 -34.32
CA SER A 476 -17.87 -0.73 -33.31
C SER A 476 -17.16 -2.07 -33.09
N LEU A 477 -17.92 -3.18 -33.00
CA LEU A 477 -17.35 -4.51 -32.87
C LEU A 477 -16.47 -4.88 -34.06
N LEU A 478 -16.93 -4.62 -35.29
CA LEU A 478 -16.16 -4.87 -36.50
C LEU A 478 -14.83 -4.11 -36.50
N SER A 479 -14.86 -2.81 -36.21
CA SER A 479 -13.65 -1.98 -36.16
C SER A 479 -12.68 -2.42 -35.07
N VAL A 480 -13.17 -2.86 -33.91
CA VAL A 480 -12.33 -3.43 -32.86
C VAL A 480 -11.72 -4.77 -33.30
N PHE A 481 -12.45 -5.59 -34.06
CA PHE A 481 -11.92 -6.82 -34.66
C PHE A 481 -10.85 -6.53 -35.70
N GLU A 482 -11.02 -5.51 -36.54
CA GLU A 482 -10.02 -5.11 -37.52
C GLU A 482 -8.74 -4.66 -36.79
N ASN A 483 -8.86 -3.71 -35.86
CA ASN A 483 -7.71 -3.18 -35.12
C ASN A 483 -7.01 -4.27 -34.28
N LEU A 484 -7.74 -5.02 -33.45
CA LEU A 484 -7.09 -6.01 -32.56
C LEU A 484 -6.77 -7.34 -33.26
N GLY A 485 -7.52 -7.70 -34.30
CA GLY A 485 -7.32 -8.92 -35.07
C GLY A 485 -6.05 -8.88 -35.91
N GLU A 486 -5.75 -7.75 -36.54
CA GLU A 486 -4.49 -7.55 -37.27
C GLU A 486 -3.27 -7.69 -36.35
N HIS A 487 -3.35 -7.11 -35.14
CA HIS A 487 -2.31 -7.26 -34.11
C HIS A 487 -2.13 -8.73 -33.66
N LEU A 488 -3.23 -9.47 -33.51
CA LEU A 488 -3.21 -10.89 -33.15
C LEU A 488 -2.56 -11.75 -34.22
N LEU A 489 -2.80 -11.43 -35.50
CA LEU A 489 -2.23 -12.16 -36.63
C LEU A 489 -0.74 -11.85 -36.83
N SER A 490 -0.35 -10.58 -36.70
CA SER A 490 1.05 -10.15 -36.85
C SER A 490 1.96 -10.65 -35.72
N THR A 491 1.50 -10.62 -34.47
CA THR A 491 2.29 -11.06 -33.30
C THR A 491 2.53 -12.58 -33.23
N GLN A 492 1.80 -13.40 -33.98
CA GLN A 492 2.03 -14.85 -34.07
C GLN A 492 2.93 -15.26 -35.25
N LEU A 493 3.27 -14.33 -36.14
CA LEU A 493 4.06 -14.60 -37.35
C LEU A 493 5.56 -14.30 -37.19
N GLU A 494 5.98 -13.70 -36.08
CA GLU A 494 7.40 -13.55 -35.75
C GLU A 494 7.88 -14.75 -34.88
N PRO A 495 8.77 -15.61 -35.39
CA PRO A 495 9.28 -16.80 -34.70
C PRO A 495 10.23 -16.51 -33.54
#